data_AF-A0A3N5Y7V4-F1
#
_entry.id   AF-A0A3N5Y7V4-F1
#
_cell.length_a   1.000
_cell.length_b   1.000
_cell.length_c   1.000
_cell.angle_alpha   90.00
_cell.angle_beta   90.00
_cell.angle_gamma   90.00
#
_symmetry.space_group_name_H-M   'P 1'
#
loop_
_entity.id
_entity.type
_entity.pdbx_description
1 polymer ?
#
loop_
_entity_poly.entity_id
_entity_poly.type
_entity_poly.pdbx_seq_one_letter_code
_entity_poly.pdbx_strand_id
1 'polypeptide(L)'
;MGYAPYVGELIDAYDLVSVAVEAGQTIYVTYTKTNAQTGEVYSGRASGIGTPEEVVDRRDATPHHKNSEGFGPAVLDKATTDPQAARGREQLLIEKHGSARSAGGTSGNAINGISSRNQKKATYIKKAIEWFGKVF
;
A
#
# COMPACT_ATOMS: atom_id res chain seq x y z
N MET A 1 -1.98 -15.77 -18.32
CA MET A 1 -1.36 -14.91 -19.35
C MET A 1 -0.42 -13.97 -18.62
N GLY A 2 0.86 -14.32 -18.56
CA GLY A 2 1.86 -13.60 -17.76
C GLY A 2 2.51 -12.53 -18.61
N TYR A 3 2.40 -11.27 -18.19
CA TYR A 3 3.24 -10.20 -18.72
C TYR A 3 4.60 -10.28 -18.02
N ALA A 4 5.60 -10.76 -18.73
CA ALA A 4 7.00 -10.52 -18.39
C ALA A 4 7.43 -9.28 -19.20
N PRO A 5 7.71 -8.13 -18.59
CA PRO A 5 8.23 -7.02 -19.38
C PRO A 5 9.64 -7.35 -19.83
N TYR A 6 9.78 -7.28 -21.16
CA TYR A 6 10.99 -7.47 -21.94
C TYR A 6 12.02 -6.39 -21.61
N VAL A 7 13.28 -6.77 -21.77
CA VAL A 7 14.49 -5.96 -21.66
C VAL A 7 14.52 -4.81 -22.66
N GLY A 8 14.75 -3.59 -22.18
CA GLY A 8 15.08 -2.42 -23.00
C GLY A 8 14.21 -1.20 -22.64
N GLU A 9 14.83 -0.22 -21.98
CA GLU A 9 14.23 1.01 -21.41
C GLU A 9 13.55 0.81 -20.04
N LEU A 10 14.04 1.54 -19.04
CA LEU A 10 13.47 1.61 -17.69
C LEU A 10 12.10 2.29 -17.78
N ILE A 11 11.07 1.51 -18.07
CA ILE A 11 9.69 1.93 -17.85
C ILE A 11 9.57 2.20 -16.34
N ASP A 12 9.32 3.45 -15.96
CA ASP A 12 9.13 3.80 -14.56
C ASP A 12 7.89 3.06 -14.03
N ALA A 13 7.84 2.79 -12.73
CA ALA A 13 6.70 2.16 -12.08
C ALA A 13 5.38 2.88 -12.40
N TYR A 14 5.44 4.21 -12.62
CA TYR A 14 4.29 5.03 -13.01
C TYR A 14 3.79 4.72 -14.43
N ASP A 15 4.69 4.42 -15.35
CA ASP A 15 4.35 4.06 -16.74
C ASP A 15 3.68 2.67 -16.77
N LEU A 16 4.16 1.71 -15.97
CA LEU A 16 3.53 0.38 -15.86
C LEU A 16 2.11 0.44 -15.29
N VAL A 17 1.88 1.32 -14.31
CA VAL A 17 0.54 1.53 -13.73
C VAL A 17 -0.38 2.15 -14.77
N SER A 18 0.08 3.18 -15.49
CA SER A 18 -0.72 3.85 -16.53
C SER A 18 -1.15 2.88 -17.64
N VAL A 19 -0.22 2.05 -18.15
CA VAL A 19 -0.53 0.99 -19.13
C VAL A 19 -1.55 -0.01 -18.59
N ALA A 20 -1.42 -0.42 -17.33
CA ALA A 20 -2.39 -1.33 -16.71
C ALA A 20 -3.78 -0.70 -16.58
N VAL A 21 -3.86 0.58 -16.22
CA VAL A 21 -5.12 1.34 -16.13
C VAL A 21 -5.79 1.42 -17.50
N GLU A 22 -5.05 1.81 -18.55
CA GLU A 22 -5.54 1.89 -19.92
C GLU A 22 -6.02 0.52 -20.45
N ALA A 23 -5.33 -0.55 -20.07
CA ALA A 23 -5.70 -1.92 -20.41
C ALA A 23 -6.85 -2.49 -19.56
N GLY A 24 -7.42 -1.71 -18.62
CA GLY A 24 -8.48 -2.18 -17.73
C GLY A 24 -8.04 -3.28 -16.76
N GLN A 25 -6.76 -3.34 -16.44
CA GLN A 25 -6.18 -4.34 -15.54
C GLN A 25 -6.27 -3.89 -14.07
N THR A 26 -6.15 -4.85 -13.16
CA THR A 26 -6.11 -4.55 -11.72
C THR A 26 -4.76 -3.95 -11.35
N ILE A 27 -4.80 -2.83 -10.65
CA ILE A 27 -3.65 -2.22 -9.98
C ILE A 27 -3.78 -2.39 -8.46
N TYR A 28 -2.68 -2.16 -7.75
CA TYR A 28 -2.58 -2.23 -6.30
C TYR A 28 -2.07 -0.90 -5.77
N VAL A 29 -2.73 -0.38 -4.74
CA VAL A 29 -2.40 0.90 -4.12
C VAL A 29 -2.10 0.71 -2.65
N THR A 30 -1.28 1.61 -2.11
CA THR A 30 -1.10 1.82 -0.68
C THR A 30 -1.52 3.24 -0.34
N TYR A 31 -2.04 3.43 0.86
CA TYR A 31 -2.55 4.72 1.33
C TYR A 31 -2.34 4.86 2.82
N THR A 32 -2.47 6.09 3.30
CA THR A 32 -2.48 6.39 4.74
C THR A 32 -3.76 7.13 5.13
N LYS A 33 -4.12 7.05 6.41
CA LYS A 33 -5.18 7.84 7.04
C LYS A 33 -4.61 8.40 8.33
N THR A 34 -4.90 9.65 8.63
CA THR A 34 -4.42 10.31 9.85
C THR A 34 -5.59 10.57 10.79
N ASN A 35 -5.43 10.21 12.06
CA ASN A 35 -6.35 10.63 13.11
C ASN A 35 -5.96 12.04 13.56
N ALA A 36 -6.84 13.01 13.33
CA ALA A 36 -6.55 14.42 13.63
C ALA A 36 -6.46 14.71 15.13
N GLN A 37 -7.05 13.87 15.99
CA GLN A 37 -7.04 14.04 17.44
C GLN A 37 -5.79 13.42 18.08
N THR A 38 -5.40 12.22 17.64
CA THR A 38 -4.30 11.46 18.25
C THR A 38 -2.96 11.61 17.51
N GLY A 39 -2.99 12.06 16.25
CA GLY A 39 -1.83 12.07 15.36
C GLY A 39 -1.42 10.69 14.83
N GLU A 40 -2.16 9.64 15.18
CA GLU A 40 -1.87 8.28 14.70
C GLU A 40 -2.08 8.18 13.19
N VAL A 41 -1.18 7.44 12.53
CA VAL A 41 -1.29 7.15 11.10
C VAL A 41 -1.62 5.68 10.90
N TYR A 42 -2.75 5.41 10.25
CA TYR A 42 -3.12 4.10 9.75
C TYR A 42 -2.60 3.94 8.33
N SER A 43 -1.91 2.84 8.05
CA SER A 43 -1.41 2.49 6.72
C SER A 43 -2.20 1.31 6.17
N GLY A 44 -2.63 1.39 4.91
CA GLY A 44 -3.44 0.37 4.27
C GLY A 44 -3.07 0.13 2.82
N ARG A 45 -3.70 -0.89 2.24
CA ARG A 45 -3.61 -1.21 0.81
C ARG A 45 -4.97 -1.59 0.22
N ALA A 46 -5.12 -1.41 -1.08
CA ALA A 46 -6.29 -1.80 -1.85
C ALA A 46 -5.91 -2.24 -3.26
N SER A 47 -6.87 -2.79 -4.01
CA SER A 47 -6.70 -3.16 -5.40
C SER A 47 -7.99 -2.96 -6.17
N GLY A 48 -7.88 -2.65 -7.46
CA GLY A 48 -9.02 -2.52 -8.34
C GLY A 48 -8.61 -2.09 -9.74
N ILE A 49 -9.59 -2.03 -10.64
CA ILE A 49 -9.47 -1.46 -11.99
C ILE A 49 -9.80 0.04 -11.93
N GLY A 50 -9.10 0.86 -12.69
CA GLY A 50 -9.24 2.33 -12.69
C GLY A 50 -7.97 3.01 -12.16
N THR A 51 -7.98 4.33 -12.09
CA THR A 51 -6.85 5.13 -11.60
C THR A 51 -6.53 4.82 -10.13
N PRO A 52 -5.28 5.06 -9.68
CA PRO A 52 -4.90 4.88 -8.28
C PRO A 52 -5.83 5.60 -7.29
N GLU A 53 -6.21 6.84 -7.60
CA GLU A 53 -7.11 7.67 -6.82
C GLU A 53 -8.50 7.04 -6.72
N GLU A 54 -9.08 6.59 -7.84
CA GLU A 54 -10.38 5.90 -7.83
C GLU A 54 -10.37 4.59 -7.05
N VAL A 55 -9.24 3.87 -7.01
CA VAL A 55 -9.08 2.68 -6.18
C VAL A 55 -9.07 3.05 -4.68
N VAL A 56 -8.38 4.13 -4.31
CA VAL A 56 -8.37 4.64 -2.92
C VAL A 56 -9.73 5.16 -2.52
N ASP A 57 -10.40 5.95 -3.35
CA ASP A 57 -11.70 6.55 -3.06
C ASP A 57 -12.78 5.47 -2.86
N ARG A 58 -12.83 4.45 -3.73
CA ARG A 58 -13.75 3.32 -3.54
C ARG A 58 -13.46 2.53 -2.28
N ARG A 59 -12.17 2.35 -1.96
CA ARG A 59 -11.77 1.73 -0.70
C ARG A 59 -12.30 2.56 0.46
N ASP A 60 -12.08 3.86 0.46
CA ASP A 60 -12.46 4.75 1.56
C ASP A 60 -13.97 4.92 1.74
N ALA A 61 -14.72 4.86 0.64
CA ALA A 61 -16.19 4.91 0.63
C ALA A 61 -16.85 3.64 1.21
N THR A 62 -16.15 2.50 1.20
CA THR A 62 -16.65 1.28 1.84
C THR A 62 -16.56 1.47 3.36
N PRO A 63 -17.59 1.13 4.17
CA PRO A 63 -17.55 1.32 5.62
C PRO A 63 -16.36 0.58 6.24
N HIS A 64 -15.29 1.32 6.46
CA HIS A 64 -14.10 0.89 7.19
C HIS A 64 -14.20 1.42 8.60
N HIS A 65 -14.04 0.52 9.58
CA HIS A 65 -14.03 0.81 11.02
C HIS A 65 -13.14 2.00 11.41
N LYS A 66 -12.17 2.39 10.57
CA LYS A 66 -11.28 3.53 10.82
C LYS A 66 -11.96 4.90 10.75
N ASN A 67 -13.01 5.07 9.94
CA ASN A 67 -13.77 6.34 9.92
C ASN A 67 -14.49 6.56 11.25
N SER A 68 -15.10 5.50 11.80
CA SER A 68 -15.72 5.55 13.13
C SER A 68 -14.71 5.74 14.27
N GLU A 69 -13.42 5.44 14.04
CA GLU A 69 -12.33 5.65 15.00
C GLU A 69 -11.70 7.07 14.91
N GLY A 70 -12.26 7.97 14.10
CA GLY A 70 -11.79 9.36 13.99
C GLY A 70 -10.63 9.58 13.02
N PHE A 71 -10.30 8.59 12.18
CA PHE A 71 -9.34 8.79 11.08
C PHE A 71 -10.00 9.57 9.95
N GLY A 72 -9.27 10.55 9.40
CA GLY A 72 -9.66 11.31 8.22
C GLY A 72 -9.65 10.48 6.93
N PRO A 73 -9.85 11.12 5.76
CA PRO A 73 -9.91 10.43 4.48
C PRO A 73 -8.60 9.71 4.14
N ALA A 74 -8.70 8.69 3.29
CA ALA A 74 -7.53 8.00 2.75
C ALA A 74 -6.76 8.87 1.76
N VAL A 75 -5.44 8.92 1.93
CA VAL A 75 -4.51 9.64 1.05
C VAL A 75 -3.60 8.63 0.37
N LEU A 76 -3.59 8.62 -0.96
CA LEU A 76 -2.75 7.77 -1.78
C LEU A 76 -1.26 7.96 -1.44
N ASP A 77 -0.53 6.85 -1.27
CA ASP A 77 0.94 6.83 -1.13
C ASP A 77 1.60 6.42 -2.45
N LYS A 78 1.36 5.18 -2.89
CA LYS A 78 1.96 4.58 -4.10
C LYS A 78 1.02 3.60 -4.77
N ALA A 79 1.24 3.38 -6.07
CA ALA A 79 0.55 2.40 -6.90
C ALA A 79 1.54 1.47 -7.63
N THR A 80 1.14 0.23 -7.89
CA THR A 80 1.94 -0.79 -8.59
C THR A 80 1.05 -1.83 -9.24
N THR A 81 1.57 -2.57 -10.21
CA THR A 81 0.96 -3.78 -10.75
C THR A 81 1.38 -5.05 -9.99
N ASP A 82 2.30 -4.95 -9.01
CA ASP A 82 2.79 -6.07 -8.22
C ASP A 82 2.14 -6.10 -6.81
N PRO A 83 1.27 -7.08 -6.51
CA PRO A 83 0.63 -7.19 -5.20
C PRO A 83 1.62 -7.44 -4.05
N GLN A 84 2.78 -8.03 -4.35
CA GLN A 84 3.82 -8.30 -3.35
C GLN A 84 4.51 -7.01 -2.94
N ALA A 85 4.76 -6.11 -3.88
CA ALA A 85 5.31 -4.79 -3.62
C ALA A 85 4.36 -3.94 -2.77
N ALA A 86 3.06 -3.91 -3.11
CA ALA A 86 2.06 -3.21 -2.30
C ALA A 86 1.98 -3.76 -0.86
N ARG A 87 2.07 -5.09 -0.69
CA ARG A 87 2.08 -5.72 0.63
C ARG A 87 3.32 -5.36 1.44
N GLY A 88 4.50 -5.33 0.82
CA GLY A 88 5.73 -4.90 1.48
C GLY A 88 5.69 -3.42 1.85
N ARG A 89 5.17 -2.57 0.96
CA ARG A 89 5.07 -1.13 1.17
C ARG A 89 4.16 -0.79 2.34
N GLU A 90 3.01 -1.45 2.45
CA GLU A 90 2.12 -1.30 3.62
C GLU A 90 2.86 -1.64 4.93
N GLN A 91 3.62 -2.74 4.97
CA GLN A 91 4.38 -3.10 6.18
C GLN A 91 5.46 -2.06 6.52
N LEU A 92 6.16 -1.53 5.51
CA LEU A 92 7.16 -0.47 5.73
C LEU A 92 6.52 0.82 6.24
N LEU A 93 5.33 1.20 5.75
CA LEU A 93 4.60 2.35 6.27
C LEU A 93 4.15 2.14 7.72
N ILE A 94 3.66 0.94 8.06
CA ILE A 94 3.32 0.59 9.45
C ILE A 94 4.55 0.77 10.35
N GLU A 95 5.70 0.24 9.94
CA GLU A 95 6.96 0.35 10.70
C GLU A 95 7.41 1.80 10.84
N LYS A 96 7.38 2.58 9.74
CA LYS A 96 7.69 4.02 9.74
C LYS A 96 6.81 4.82 10.70
N HIS A 97 5.52 4.50 10.76
CA HIS A 97 4.55 5.23 11.59
C HIS A 97 4.44 4.68 13.02
N GLY A 98 5.50 4.02 13.52
CA GLY A 98 5.60 3.61 14.91
C GLY A 98 5.24 2.14 15.17
N SER A 99 5.21 1.29 14.13
CA SER A 99 4.87 -0.14 14.21
C SER A 99 3.43 -0.43 14.65
N ALA A 100 2.98 -1.66 14.42
CA ALA A 100 1.63 -2.08 14.80
C ALA A 100 1.47 -2.19 16.33
N ARG A 101 0.26 -1.91 16.84
CA ARG A 101 -0.06 -2.00 18.27
C ARG A 101 0.17 -3.39 18.86
N SER A 102 -0.11 -4.46 18.10
CA SER A 102 0.17 -5.84 18.51
C SER A 102 1.66 -6.14 18.76
N ALA A 103 2.55 -5.27 18.28
CA ALA A 103 4.00 -5.34 18.48
C ALA A 103 4.50 -4.27 19.47
N GLY A 104 3.59 -3.64 20.24
CA GLY A 104 3.92 -2.54 21.16
C GLY A 104 4.10 -1.18 20.48
N GLY A 105 3.69 -1.05 19.22
CA GLY A 105 3.81 0.18 18.43
C GLY A 105 2.68 1.19 18.61
N THR A 106 2.84 2.35 17.99
CA THR A 106 1.96 3.53 18.10
C THR A 106 1.23 3.89 16.81
N SER A 107 1.41 3.13 15.73
CA SER A 107 0.63 3.37 14.50
C SER A 107 -0.87 3.13 14.74
N GLY A 108 -1.70 3.65 13.83
CA GLY A 108 -3.14 3.37 13.81
C GLY A 108 -3.49 1.91 13.47
N ASN A 109 -2.49 1.09 13.13
CA ASN A 109 -2.65 -0.32 12.78
C ASN A 109 -2.65 -1.21 14.02
N ALA A 110 -3.74 -1.94 14.24
CA ALA A 110 -3.82 -2.92 15.32
C ALA A 110 -2.81 -4.07 15.14
N ILE A 111 -2.56 -4.48 13.89
CA ILE A 111 -1.70 -5.59 13.51
C ILE A 111 -0.77 -5.22 12.35
N ASN A 112 0.30 -6.00 12.18
CA ASN A 112 1.19 -5.90 11.03
C ASN A 112 0.49 -6.31 9.72
N GLY A 113 0.83 -5.65 8.61
CA GLY A 113 0.41 -6.04 7.26
C GLY A 113 1.04 -7.36 6.79
N ILE A 114 2.21 -7.68 7.34
CA ILE A 114 2.90 -8.96 7.20
C ILE A 114 3.19 -9.54 8.58
N SER A 115 2.62 -10.72 8.86
CA SER A 115 2.92 -11.46 10.08
C SER A 115 4.43 -11.67 10.25
N SER A 116 4.94 -11.51 11.47
CA SER A 116 6.34 -11.78 11.82
C SER A 116 6.74 -13.24 11.58
N ARG A 117 5.77 -14.15 11.56
CA ARG A 117 5.98 -15.58 11.26
C ARG A 117 5.97 -15.90 9.77
N ASN A 118 5.71 -14.93 8.90
CA ASN A 118 5.68 -15.17 7.46
C ASN A 118 7.10 -15.27 6.90
N GLN A 119 7.50 -16.47 6.46
CA GLN A 119 8.82 -16.74 5.88
C GLN A 119 9.13 -15.88 4.63
N LYS A 120 8.10 -15.36 3.95
CA LYS A 120 8.23 -14.50 2.77
C LYS A 120 8.29 -13.00 3.11
N LYS A 121 8.33 -12.61 4.40
CA LYS A 121 8.38 -11.18 4.80
C LYS A 121 9.51 -10.44 4.09
N ALA A 122 10.71 -10.99 4.11
CA ALA A 122 11.87 -10.38 3.46
C ALA A 122 11.66 -10.18 1.94
N THR A 123 11.01 -11.14 1.27
CA THR A 123 10.69 -11.04 -0.16
C THR A 123 9.74 -9.89 -0.46
N TYR A 124 8.67 -9.73 0.32
CA TYR A 124 7.72 -8.63 0.13
C TYR A 124 8.39 -7.27 0.36
N ILE A 125 9.20 -7.15 1.42
CA ILE A 125 9.96 -5.93 1.71
C ILE A 125 10.93 -5.60 0.57
N LYS A 126 11.66 -6.61 0.06
CA LYS A 126 12.55 -6.43 -1.09
C LYS A 126 11.78 -5.92 -2.32
N LYS A 127 10.63 -6.52 -2.63
CA LYS A 127 9.78 -6.09 -3.75
C LYS A 127 9.31 -4.66 -3.60
N ALA A 128 8.90 -4.25 -2.40
CA ALA A 128 8.52 -2.87 -2.13
C ALA A 128 9.69 -1.89 -2.35
N ILE A 129 10.89 -2.25 -1.93
CA ILE A 129 12.10 -1.41 -2.13
C ILE A 129 12.49 -1.37 -3.61
N GLU A 130 12.41 -2.49 -4.33
CA GLU A 130 12.66 -2.54 -5.78
C GLU A 130 11.71 -1.61 -6.55
N TRP A 131 10.42 -1.56 -6.16
CA TRP A 131 9.41 -0.73 -6.82
C TRP A 131 9.40 0.74 -6.40
N PHE A 132 9.62 1.03 -5.11
CA PHE A 132 9.31 2.35 -4.53
C PHE A 132 10.48 3.01 -3.82
N GLY A 133 11.60 2.31 -3.70
CA GLY A 133 12.68 2.71 -2.81
C GLY A 133 12.35 2.52 -1.32
N LYS A 134 13.29 2.93 -0.47
CA LYS A 134 13.13 2.86 0.98
C LYS A 134 12.19 3.95 1.49
N VAL A 135 11.54 3.68 2.62
CA VAL A 135 10.80 4.70 3.36
C VAL A 135 11.75 5.22 4.45
N PHE A 136 12.07 6.51 4.41
CA PHE A 136 12.87 7.20 5.43
C PHE A 136 11.96 7.87 6.46
#